data_AF-A0A0M9VMR9-F1
#
_entry.id   AF-A0A0M9VMR9-F1
#
_cell.length_a   1.000
_cell.length_b   1.000
_cell.length_c   1.000
_cell.angle_alpha   90.00
_cell.angle_beta   90.00
_cell.angle_gamma   90.00
#
_symmetry.space_group_name_H-M   'P 1'
#
loop_
_entity.id
_entity.type
_entity.pdbx_description
1 polymer ?
#
loop_
_entity_poly.entity_id
_entity_poly.type
_entity_poly.pdbx_seq_one_letter_code
_entity_poly.pdbx_strand_id
1 'polypeptide(L)'
;MAVAAATRGAAYEMACLHTLTPWLSMRLHRTGGAGDRGIDLQGWWDVPQVAQSTSTCGSVRVLVQCKAEKKAIGPSVVRELEGTTFRAICENQGRAADLATSLPASSVTTPVLGLLASFSGFSKQAILHARSSRVPLLLLHLCTPSPSIEETERLTCRGFVWNDALAGPQGLLRGRYEAVWTSTSPTSYTPSRLSLYCDGIRVA
;
A
#
# COMPACT_ATOMS: atom_id res chain seq x y z
N MET A 1 17.00 -25.80 11.25
CA MET A 1 15.55 -26.07 11.39
C MET A 1 14.81 -25.29 10.33
N ALA A 2 14.06 -25.97 9.46
CA ALA A 2 13.29 -25.35 8.38
C ALA A 2 12.03 -24.72 8.98
N VAL A 3 12.01 -23.39 9.11
CA VAL A 3 10.78 -22.65 9.36
C VAL A 3 9.87 -22.91 8.16
N ALA A 4 8.73 -23.57 8.38
CA ALA A 4 7.82 -23.94 7.31
C ALA A 4 7.41 -22.69 6.52
N ALA A 5 7.24 -22.80 5.20
CA ALA A 5 6.88 -21.67 4.35
C ALA A 5 5.62 -20.91 4.85
N ALA A 6 4.70 -21.62 5.51
CA ALA A 6 3.53 -21.07 6.19
C ALA A 6 3.89 -20.11 7.35
N THR A 7 4.92 -20.42 8.15
CA THR A 7 5.38 -19.55 9.23
C THR A 7 6.10 -18.30 8.69
N ARG A 8 6.85 -18.43 7.58
CA ARG A 8 7.51 -17.27 6.95
C ARG A 8 6.50 -16.27 6.37
N GLY A 9 5.44 -16.76 5.73
CA GLY A 9 4.37 -15.91 5.20
C GLY A 9 3.69 -15.11 6.31
N ALA A 10 3.21 -15.81 7.35
CA ALA A 10 2.57 -15.20 8.51
C ALA A 10 3.49 -14.20 9.24
N ALA A 11 4.78 -14.53 9.41
CA ALA A 11 5.75 -13.61 9.99
C ALA A 11 5.94 -12.34 9.15
N TYR A 12 5.98 -12.47 7.83
CA TYR A 12 6.09 -11.33 6.92
C TYR A 12 4.83 -10.46 6.90
N GLU A 13 3.64 -11.05 6.97
CA GLU A 13 2.39 -10.30 7.12
C GLU A 13 2.40 -9.45 8.40
N MET A 14 2.84 -10.03 9.51
CA MET A 14 2.95 -9.34 10.79
C MET A 14 4.00 -8.22 10.75
N ALA A 15 5.17 -8.48 10.16
CA ALA A 15 6.21 -7.47 9.98
C ALA A 15 5.74 -6.32 9.06
N CYS A 16 4.97 -6.61 8.00
CA CYS A 16 4.35 -5.59 7.15
C CYS A 16 3.36 -4.74 7.94
N LEU A 17 2.49 -5.35 8.75
CA LEU A 17 1.56 -4.65 9.62
C LEU A 17 2.30 -3.69 10.57
N HIS A 18 3.30 -4.19 11.31
CA HIS A 18 4.09 -3.39 12.25
C HIS A 18 4.95 -2.31 11.58
N THR A 19 5.27 -2.47 10.30
CA THR A 19 6.02 -1.46 9.52
C THR A 19 5.09 -0.37 8.98
N LEU A 20 4.02 -0.76 8.28
CA LEU A 20 3.13 0.16 7.58
C LEU A 20 2.33 1.05 8.53
N THR A 21 1.92 0.52 9.69
CA THR A 21 1.13 1.29 10.66
C THR A 21 1.83 2.54 11.16
N PRO A 22 3.04 2.47 11.74
CA PRO A 22 3.76 3.66 12.19
C PRO A 22 4.39 4.44 11.03
N TRP A 23 4.77 3.80 9.92
CA TRP A 23 5.48 4.50 8.85
C TRP A 23 4.57 5.34 7.96
N LEU A 24 3.45 4.77 7.49
CA LEU A 24 2.51 5.46 6.59
C LEU A 24 1.23 5.90 7.32
N SER A 25 1.18 5.81 8.65
CA SER A 25 -0.01 6.13 9.45
C SER A 25 -1.25 5.31 9.03
N MET A 26 -1.04 4.02 8.72
CA MET A 26 -2.12 3.11 8.32
C MET A 26 -2.69 2.34 9.52
N ARG A 27 -4.01 2.38 9.71
CA ARG A 27 -4.72 1.51 10.66
C ARG A 27 -5.10 0.21 9.95
N LEU A 28 -4.25 -0.80 10.07
CA LEU A 28 -4.42 -2.09 9.43
C LEU A 28 -4.71 -3.17 10.47
N HIS A 29 -5.39 -4.23 10.03
CA HIS A 29 -5.56 -5.46 10.77
C HIS A 29 -5.45 -6.65 9.82
N ARG A 30 -5.05 -7.81 10.37
CA ARG A 30 -4.96 -9.04 9.58
C ARG A 30 -6.35 -9.50 9.17
N THR A 31 -6.47 -9.96 7.94
CA THR A 31 -7.59 -10.78 7.50
C THR A 31 -7.21 -12.24 7.69
N GLY A 32 -8.09 -13.01 8.32
CA GLY A 32 -7.86 -14.43 8.53
C GLY A 32 -9.04 -15.23 8.00
N GLY A 33 -8.79 -16.18 7.11
CA GLY A 33 -9.76 -17.20 6.73
C GLY A 33 -9.75 -17.58 5.25
N ALA A 34 -10.25 -18.78 4.96
CA ALA A 34 -10.55 -19.18 3.60
C ALA A 34 -11.60 -18.22 3.00
N GLY A 35 -11.27 -17.55 1.89
CA GLY A 35 -12.17 -16.63 1.19
C GLY A 35 -11.79 -15.14 1.25
N ASP A 36 -10.62 -14.81 1.79
CA ASP A 36 -10.03 -13.46 1.81
C ASP A 36 -9.64 -12.90 0.43
N ARG A 37 -9.81 -13.68 -0.65
CA ARG A 37 -9.51 -13.33 -2.04
C ARG A 37 -8.06 -12.84 -2.22
N GLY A 38 -7.14 -13.38 -1.41
CA GLY A 38 -5.73 -13.06 -1.49
C GLY A 38 -5.34 -11.73 -0.83
N ILE A 39 -6.19 -11.16 0.03
CA ILE A 39 -5.87 -10.01 0.89
C ILE A 39 -5.42 -10.52 2.26
N ASP A 40 -4.23 -10.12 2.68
CA ASP A 40 -3.62 -10.56 3.93
C ASP A 40 -3.81 -9.53 5.06
N LEU A 41 -3.79 -8.23 4.72
CA LEU A 41 -4.13 -7.13 5.64
C LEU A 41 -5.15 -6.20 4.98
N GLN A 42 -6.03 -5.60 5.78
CA GLN A 42 -6.88 -4.52 5.29
C GLN A 42 -7.07 -3.46 6.37
N GLY A 43 -7.55 -2.29 5.97
CA GLY A 43 -7.91 -1.24 6.90
C GLY A 43 -7.97 0.11 6.23
N TRP A 44 -7.38 1.11 6.88
CA TRP A 44 -7.51 2.51 6.49
C TRP A 44 -6.16 3.21 6.47
N TRP A 45 -5.94 4.03 5.45
CA TRP A 45 -4.88 4.99 5.40
C TRP A 45 -5.46 6.37 5.66
N ASP A 46 -5.12 6.93 6.82
CA ASP A 46 -5.45 8.32 7.14
C ASP A 46 -4.42 9.21 6.45
N VAL A 47 -4.69 9.51 5.19
CA VAL A 47 -3.79 10.28 4.33
C VAL A 47 -3.55 11.65 4.98
N PRO A 48 -2.30 11.98 5.36
CA PRO A 48 -2.04 13.21 6.11
C PRO A 48 -2.34 14.43 5.26
N GLN A 49 -3.19 15.33 5.75
CA GLN A 49 -3.54 16.56 5.07
C GLN A 49 -2.74 17.73 5.62
N VAL A 50 -2.28 18.62 4.73
CA VAL A 50 -1.76 19.93 5.13
C VAL A 50 -2.95 20.82 5.48
N ALA A 51 -2.94 21.45 6.66
CA ALA A 51 -4.05 22.23 7.24
C ALA A 51 -4.65 23.34 6.35
N GLN A 52 -3.96 23.73 5.27
CA GLN A 52 -4.41 24.76 4.31
C GLN A 52 -5.20 24.17 3.12
N SER A 53 -5.45 22.86 3.13
CA SER A 53 -6.07 22.12 2.04
C SER A 53 -7.55 21.89 2.30
N THR A 54 -8.41 22.68 1.67
CA THR A 54 -9.88 22.46 1.70
C THR A 54 -10.33 21.20 0.96
N SER A 55 -9.42 20.47 0.31
CA SER A 55 -9.70 19.20 -0.34
C SER A 55 -9.52 18.03 0.63
N THR A 56 -10.63 17.51 1.14
CA THR A 56 -10.65 16.32 2.00
C THR A 56 -10.23 15.06 1.22
N CYS A 57 -8.94 14.72 1.18
CA CYS A 57 -8.57 13.32 0.97
C CYS A 57 -8.87 12.58 2.28
N GLY A 58 -10.12 12.15 2.43
CA GLY A 58 -10.56 11.40 3.63
C GLY A 58 -9.81 10.06 3.76
N SER A 59 -10.10 9.30 4.82
CA SER A 59 -9.50 7.98 5.02
C SER A 59 -9.70 7.09 3.78
N VAL A 60 -8.61 6.53 3.26
CA VAL A 60 -8.62 5.63 2.10
C VAL A 60 -8.68 4.19 2.60
N ARG A 61 -9.59 3.37 2.09
CA ARG A 61 -9.61 1.94 2.40
C ARG A 61 -8.44 1.27 1.71
N VAL A 62 -7.61 0.55 2.45
CA VAL A 62 -6.43 -0.15 1.91
C VAL A 62 -6.66 -1.66 1.96
N LEU A 63 -6.39 -2.32 0.83
CA LEU A 63 -6.36 -3.77 0.69
C LEU A 63 -4.92 -4.18 0.41
N VAL A 64 -4.30 -4.92 1.33
CA VAL A 64 -2.88 -5.26 1.28
C VAL A 64 -2.70 -6.74 1.01
N GLN A 65 -1.88 -7.05 0.01
CA GLN A 65 -1.35 -8.38 -0.23
C GLN A 65 0.15 -8.41 0.10
N CYS A 66 0.59 -9.40 0.85
CA CYS A 66 1.95 -9.59 1.33
C CYS A 66 2.56 -10.84 0.68
N LYS A 67 3.69 -10.71 -0.01
CA LYS A 67 4.41 -11.84 -0.62
C LYS A 67 5.85 -11.93 -0.13
N ALA A 68 6.15 -13.02 0.58
CA ALA A 68 7.47 -13.34 1.14
C ALA A 68 8.27 -14.33 0.27
N GLU A 69 8.14 -14.23 -1.06
CA GLU A 69 8.79 -15.13 -2.01
C GLU A 69 10.31 -14.88 -2.13
N LYS A 70 11.04 -15.87 -2.66
CA LYS A 70 12.49 -15.73 -2.91
C LYS A 70 12.78 -14.95 -4.20
N LYS A 71 11.88 -15.02 -5.18
CA LYS A 71 12.03 -14.39 -6.50
C LYS A 71 11.19 -13.14 -6.57
N ALA A 72 11.60 -12.17 -7.38
CA ALA A 72 10.85 -10.96 -7.61
C ALA A 72 9.45 -11.25 -8.17
N ILE A 73 8.47 -10.50 -7.70
CA ILE A 73 7.07 -10.72 -8.03
C ILE A 73 6.77 -10.36 -9.49
N GLY A 74 6.05 -11.26 -10.16
CA GLY A 74 5.60 -11.12 -11.55
C GLY A 74 4.32 -10.31 -11.72
N PRO A 75 3.95 -9.95 -12.97
CA PRO A 75 2.74 -9.18 -13.24
C PRO A 75 1.43 -9.93 -12.96
N SER A 76 1.46 -11.26 -12.84
CA SER A 76 0.26 -12.06 -12.49
C SER A 76 -0.32 -11.66 -11.13
N VAL A 77 0.54 -11.54 -10.11
CA VAL A 77 0.13 -11.16 -8.74
C VAL A 77 -0.40 -9.73 -8.72
N VAL A 78 0.19 -8.82 -9.50
CA VAL A 78 -0.31 -7.45 -9.64
C VAL A 78 -1.72 -7.44 -10.22
N ARG A 79 -2.01 -8.26 -11.24
CA ARG A 79 -3.35 -8.37 -11.85
C ARG A 79 -4.38 -8.95 -10.89
N GLU A 80 -3.98 -9.89 -10.05
CA GLU A 80 -4.85 -10.46 -9.03
C GLU A 80 -5.28 -9.38 -8.02
N LEU A 81 -4.32 -8.65 -7.46
CA LEU A 81 -4.61 -7.53 -6.55
C LEU A 81 -5.41 -6.41 -7.24
N GLU A 82 -5.07 -6.09 -8.48
CA GLU A 82 -5.80 -5.11 -9.30
C GLU A 82 -7.27 -5.50 -9.43
N GLY A 83 -7.56 -6.76 -9.77
CA GLY A 83 -8.93 -7.28 -9.87
C GLY A 83 -9.68 -7.21 -8.54
N THR A 84 -9.04 -7.59 -7.43
CA THR A 84 -9.63 -7.49 -6.09
C THR A 84 -9.92 -6.04 -5.70
N THR A 85 -9.01 -5.12 -6.01
CA THR A 85 -9.17 -3.69 -5.72
C THR A 85 -10.26 -3.07 -6.58
N PHE A 86 -10.27 -3.35 -7.88
CA PHE A 86 -11.30 -2.89 -8.82
C PHE A 86 -12.69 -3.34 -8.38
N ARG A 87 -12.82 -4.61 -7.99
CA ARG A 87 -14.08 -5.14 -7.47
C ARG A 87 -14.56 -4.39 -6.22
N ALA A 88 -13.66 -4.12 -5.28
CA ALA A 88 -14.01 -3.36 -4.07
C ALA A 88 -14.46 -1.92 -4.40
N ILE A 89 -13.87 -1.29 -5.42
CA ILE A 89 -14.31 0.03 -5.92
C ILE A 89 -15.74 -0.06 -6.46
N CYS A 90 -16.03 -1.04 -7.31
CA CYS A 90 -17.38 -1.23 -7.88
C CYS A 90 -18.43 -1.52 -6.80
N GLU A 91 -18.11 -2.35 -5.81
CA GLU A 91 -19.01 -2.66 -4.69
C GLU A 91 -19.33 -1.41 -3.84
N ASN A 92 -18.34 -0.54 -3.62
CA ASN A 92 -18.55 0.73 -2.91
C ASN A 92 -19.43 1.71 -3.71
N GLN A 93 -19.25 1.75 -5.04
CA GLN A 93 -20.07 2.60 -5.91
C GLN A 93 -21.53 2.13 -5.97
N GLY A 94 -21.78 0.83 -6.08
CA GLY A 94 -23.13 0.26 -6.06
C GLY A 94 -23.88 0.58 -4.76
N ARG A 95 -23.22 0.39 -3.60
CA ARG A 95 -23.81 0.74 -2.29
C ARG A 95 -24.13 2.23 -2.18
N ALA A 96 -23.26 3.10 -2.70
CA ALA A 96 -23.49 4.53 -2.68
C ALA A 96 -24.69 4.93 -3.56
N ALA A 97 -24.89 4.28 -4.70
CA ALA A 97 -26.06 4.49 -5.55
C ALA A 97 -27.37 4.10 -4.86
N ASP A 98 -27.39 2.96 -4.15
CA ASP A 98 -28.58 2.53 -3.40
C ASP A 98 -28.94 3.51 -2.28
N LEU A 99 -27.93 4.00 -1.54
CA LEU A 99 -28.08 4.95 -0.42
C LEU A 99 -28.43 6.39 -0.86
N ALA A 100 -27.98 6.81 -2.05
CA ALA A 100 -28.26 8.13 -2.61
C ALA A 100 -29.76 8.40 -2.86
N THR A 101 -30.60 7.37 -2.79
CA THR A 101 -32.07 7.50 -2.79
C THR A 101 -32.60 8.18 -1.51
N SER A 102 -31.77 8.39 -0.48
CA SER A 102 -32.19 8.94 0.83
C SER A 102 -31.35 10.11 1.38
N LEU A 103 -30.17 10.43 0.80
CA LEU A 103 -29.29 11.53 1.23
C LEU A 103 -28.51 12.15 0.05
N PRO A 104 -28.09 13.43 0.12
CA PRO A 104 -27.35 14.09 -0.95
C PRO A 104 -25.98 13.43 -1.22
N ALA A 105 -25.70 13.17 -2.50
CA ALA A 105 -24.68 12.27 -3.05
C ALA A 105 -23.19 12.61 -2.82
N SER A 106 -22.84 13.61 -2.02
CA SER A 106 -21.46 14.16 -1.96
C SER A 106 -20.54 13.52 -0.92
N SER A 107 -20.98 12.49 -0.16
CA SER A 107 -20.26 12.03 1.03
C SER A 107 -20.02 10.51 1.18
N VAL A 108 -20.39 9.67 0.21
CA VAL A 108 -20.58 8.21 0.51
C VAL A 108 -19.57 7.26 -0.15
N THR A 109 -18.79 7.68 -1.16
CA THR A 109 -17.83 6.75 -1.79
C THR A 109 -16.48 6.77 -1.07
N THR A 110 -16.21 5.70 -0.33
CA THR A 110 -14.89 5.47 0.25
C THR A 110 -13.89 5.08 -0.85
N PRO A 111 -12.81 5.86 -1.06
CA PRO A 111 -11.77 5.50 -2.02
C PRO A 111 -11.05 4.23 -1.57
N VAL A 112 -10.62 3.40 -2.53
CA VAL A 112 -9.93 2.12 -2.25
C VAL A 112 -8.55 2.12 -2.93
N LEU A 113 -7.55 1.66 -2.19
CA LEU A 113 -6.17 1.48 -2.62
C LEU A 113 -5.78 0.00 -2.51
N GLY A 114 -5.24 -0.55 -3.59
CA GLY A 114 -4.54 -1.83 -3.57
C GLY A 114 -3.06 -1.65 -3.24
N LEU A 115 -2.57 -2.35 -2.22
CA LEU A 115 -1.16 -2.34 -1.82
C LEU A 115 -0.56 -3.74 -1.98
N LEU A 116 0.55 -3.86 -2.70
CA LEU A 116 1.33 -5.09 -2.79
C LEU A 116 2.66 -4.90 -2.08
N ALA A 117 2.87 -5.61 -0.97
CA ALA A 117 4.14 -5.65 -0.25
C ALA A 117 4.92 -6.90 -0.63
N SER A 118 6.15 -6.73 -1.14
CA SER A 118 7.03 -7.82 -1.58
C SER A 118 8.36 -7.80 -0.83
N PHE A 119 8.77 -8.97 -0.32
CA PHE A 119 10.08 -9.13 0.31
C PHE A 119 11.23 -9.12 -0.70
N SER A 120 11.00 -9.65 -1.90
CA SER A 120 11.99 -9.82 -2.98
C SER A 120 11.92 -8.73 -4.05
N GLY A 121 11.03 -7.75 -3.89
CA GLY A 121 10.74 -6.71 -4.87
C GLY A 121 9.92 -7.22 -6.07
N PHE A 122 10.05 -6.53 -7.20
CA PHE A 122 9.17 -6.68 -8.36
C PHE A 122 9.96 -6.80 -9.66
N SER A 123 9.46 -7.62 -10.57
CA SER A 123 9.97 -7.64 -11.95
C SER A 123 9.65 -6.33 -12.68
N LYS A 124 10.43 -6.01 -13.73
CA LYS A 124 10.16 -4.86 -14.60
C LYS A 124 8.74 -4.90 -15.18
N GLN A 125 8.29 -6.09 -15.60
CA GLN A 125 6.94 -6.27 -16.16
C GLN A 125 5.84 -6.02 -15.12
N ALA A 126 6.06 -6.42 -13.86
CA ALA A 126 5.12 -6.11 -12.77
C ALA A 126 5.00 -4.59 -12.52
N ILE A 127 6.14 -3.88 -12.48
CA ILE A 127 6.17 -2.42 -12.31
C ILE A 127 5.48 -1.71 -13.48
N LEU A 128 5.79 -2.10 -14.72
CA LEU A 128 5.17 -1.51 -15.91
C LEU A 128 3.65 -1.73 -15.92
N HIS A 129 3.20 -2.95 -15.60
CA HIS A 129 1.77 -3.26 -15.50
C HIS A 129 1.09 -2.39 -14.44
N ALA A 130 1.64 -2.33 -13.22
CA ALA A 130 1.09 -1.50 -12.13
C ALA A 130 0.97 -0.03 -12.53
N ARG A 131 2.01 0.53 -13.16
CA ARG A 131 2.03 1.94 -13.63
C ARG A 131 0.99 2.22 -14.71
N SER A 132 0.69 1.25 -15.57
CA SER A 132 -0.30 1.39 -16.64
C SER A 132 -1.75 1.17 -16.19
N SER A 133 -1.96 0.61 -15.00
CA SER A 133 -3.30 0.35 -14.47
C SER A 133 -4.06 1.63 -14.13
N ARG A 134 -5.38 1.60 -14.33
CA ARG A 134 -6.31 2.65 -13.90
C ARG A 134 -6.83 2.47 -12.47
N VAL A 135 -6.48 1.36 -11.84
CA VAL A 135 -6.82 1.08 -10.45
C VAL A 135 -5.73 1.70 -9.55
N PRO A 136 -6.07 2.40 -8.45
CA PRO A 136 -5.05 2.96 -7.56
C PRO A 136 -4.23 1.84 -6.91
N LEU A 137 -2.93 1.79 -7.25
CA LEU A 137 -2.02 0.74 -6.79
C LEU A 137 -0.74 1.32 -6.18
N LEU A 138 -0.28 0.68 -5.10
CA LEU A 138 0.99 0.94 -4.43
C LEU A 138 1.78 -0.35 -4.27
N LEU A 139 2.99 -0.39 -4.84
CA LEU A 139 3.93 -1.51 -4.75
C LEU A 139 5.08 -1.12 -3.82
N LEU A 140 5.29 -1.91 -2.77
CA LEU A 140 6.33 -1.70 -1.78
C LEU A 140 7.28 -2.90 -1.76
N HIS A 141 8.57 -2.62 -1.92
CA HIS A 141 9.62 -3.59 -1.62
C HIS A 141 10.05 -3.36 -0.18
N LEU A 142 9.59 -4.23 0.73
CA LEU A 142 9.85 -4.17 2.16
C LEU A 142 10.67 -5.38 2.56
N CYS A 143 11.91 -5.18 2.98
CA CYS A 143 12.80 -6.27 3.34
C CYS A 143 13.61 -5.97 4.59
N THR A 144 14.13 -7.03 5.19
CA THR A 144 15.04 -6.99 6.32
C THR A 144 16.49 -7.10 5.82
N PRO A 145 17.48 -6.52 6.52
CA PRO A 145 18.88 -6.75 6.19
C PRO A 145 19.30 -8.21 6.45
N SER A 146 18.65 -8.89 7.38
CA SER A 146 18.77 -10.33 7.65
C SER A 146 17.83 -11.16 6.75
N PRO A 147 18.20 -12.40 6.38
CA PRO A 147 17.32 -13.28 5.60
C PRO A 147 16.18 -13.91 6.44
N SER A 148 16.32 -13.94 7.76
CA SER A 148 15.28 -14.36 8.72
C SER A 148 14.31 -13.21 8.93
N ILE A 149 13.01 -13.50 8.78
CA ILE A 149 11.93 -12.55 9.08
C ILE A 149 11.37 -12.92 10.44
N GLU A 150 11.54 -12.03 11.42
CA GLU A 150 10.85 -12.15 12.71
C GLU A 150 9.55 -11.35 12.69
N GLU A 151 8.52 -11.80 13.41
CA GLU A 151 7.20 -11.16 13.44
C GLU A 151 7.25 -9.70 13.92
N THR A 152 8.16 -9.38 14.84
CA THR A 152 8.33 -8.05 15.44
C THR A 152 9.33 -7.16 14.70
N GLU A 153 9.93 -7.65 13.62
CA GLU A 153 10.98 -6.93 12.90
C GLU A 153 10.40 -5.79 12.06
N ARG A 154 11.05 -4.62 12.10
CA ARG A 154 10.70 -3.49 11.24
C ARG A 154 11.37 -3.64 9.87
N LEU A 155 10.55 -3.76 8.84
CA LEU A 155 11.02 -3.86 7.47
C LEU A 155 11.55 -2.51 6.99
N THR A 156 12.59 -2.54 6.15
CA THR A 156 13.12 -1.37 5.46
C THR A 156 12.51 -1.28 4.07
N CYS A 157 11.99 -0.11 3.70
CA CYS A 157 11.57 0.14 2.33
C CYS A 157 12.79 0.30 1.42
N ARG A 158 12.89 -0.55 0.40
CA ARG A 158 13.93 -0.51 -0.64
C ARG A 158 13.38 -0.12 -2.01
N GLY A 159 12.06 -0.07 -2.15
CA GLY A 159 11.40 0.27 -3.40
C GLY A 159 9.98 0.71 -3.12
N PHE A 160 9.57 1.77 -3.82
CA PHE A 160 8.28 2.40 -3.66
C PHE A 160 7.80 2.82 -5.04
N VAL A 161 6.68 2.25 -5.48
CA VAL A 161 6.12 2.50 -6.80
C VAL A 161 4.61 2.68 -6.66
N TRP A 162 4.12 3.84 -7.08
CA TRP A 162 2.69 4.08 -7.27
C TRP A 162 2.39 4.37 -8.74
N ASN A 163 1.11 4.36 -9.10
CA ASN A 163 0.65 4.74 -10.43
C ASN A 163 -0.14 6.06 -10.43
N ASP A 164 -0.50 6.52 -11.62
CA ASP A 164 -1.18 7.80 -11.80
C ASP A 164 -2.61 7.80 -11.24
N ALA A 165 -3.25 6.63 -11.15
CA ALA A 165 -4.55 6.49 -10.48
C ALA A 165 -4.48 6.76 -8.97
N LEU A 166 -3.32 6.49 -8.34
CA LEU A 166 -3.07 6.86 -6.96
C LEU A 166 -2.55 8.30 -6.85
N ALA A 167 -1.42 8.60 -7.49
CA ALA A 167 -0.63 9.81 -7.24
C ALA A 167 -0.73 10.88 -8.32
N GLY A 168 -1.39 10.63 -9.45
CA GLY A 168 -1.54 11.62 -10.52
C GLY A 168 -2.50 12.76 -10.15
N PRO A 169 -2.57 13.82 -10.98
CA PRO A 169 -3.42 14.99 -10.71
C PRO A 169 -4.90 14.67 -10.54
N GLN A 170 -5.39 13.63 -11.24
CA GLN A 170 -6.76 13.12 -11.15
C GLN A 170 -6.88 11.84 -10.30
N GLY A 171 -5.78 11.44 -9.65
CA GLY A 171 -5.74 10.27 -8.78
C GLY A 171 -6.25 10.54 -7.38
N LEU A 172 -6.26 9.51 -6.53
CA LEU A 172 -6.73 9.59 -5.14
C LEU A 172 -6.01 10.69 -4.32
N LEU A 173 -4.71 10.87 -4.57
CA LEU A 173 -3.85 11.83 -3.88
C LEU A 173 -3.72 13.17 -4.63
N ARG A 174 -4.43 13.34 -5.76
CA ARG A 174 -4.55 14.59 -6.53
C ARG A 174 -3.23 15.25 -6.95
N GLY A 175 -2.15 14.48 -7.13
CA GLY A 175 -0.86 15.04 -7.55
C GLY A 175 -0.11 15.82 -6.47
N ARG A 176 -0.55 15.77 -5.22
CA ARG A 176 0.00 16.61 -4.13
C ARG A 176 1.09 15.94 -3.33
N TYR A 177 1.26 14.62 -3.51
CA TYR A 177 2.15 13.82 -2.71
C TYR A 177 3.38 13.40 -3.51
N GLU A 178 4.53 13.48 -2.86
CA GLU A 178 5.82 13.11 -3.43
C GLU A 178 6.56 12.15 -2.51
N ALA A 179 7.18 11.13 -3.10
CA ALA A 179 7.98 10.15 -2.39
C ALA A 179 9.47 10.47 -2.62
N VAL A 180 10.15 10.87 -1.55
CA VAL A 180 11.53 11.37 -1.61
C VAL A 180 12.46 10.45 -0.83
N TRP A 181 13.53 9.99 -1.49
CA TRP A 181 14.59 9.24 -0.84
C TRP A 181 15.58 10.21 -0.18
N THR A 182 15.66 10.17 1.14
CA THR A 182 16.59 10.98 1.92
C THR A 182 17.76 10.13 2.38
N SER A 183 18.99 10.60 2.14
CA SER A 183 20.20 9.98 2.68
C SER A 183 20.62 10.73 3.93
N THR A 184 20.74 10.02 5.05
CA THR A 184 21.25 10.58 6.30
C THR A 184 22.78 10.57 6.25
N SER A 185 23.35 11.71 5.85
CA SER A 185 24.78 12.03 5.79
C SER A 185 25.63 11.22 4.78
N PRO A 186 26.50 11.89 4.00
CA PRO A 186 27.48 11.20 3.14
C PRO A 186 28.57 10.44 3.92
N THR A 187 28.73 10.70 5.23
CA THR A 187 29.78 10.09 6.06
C THR A 187 29.35 8.87 6.85
N SER A 188 28.04 8.58 6.91
CA SER A 188 27.52 7.40 7.60
C SER A 188 26.79 6.49 6.62
N TYR A 189 27.10 5.20 6.63
CA TYR A 189 26.45 4.13 5.86
C TYR A 189 24.99 3.89 6.30
N THR A 190 24.23 4.93 6.61
CA THR A 190 22.82 4.78 6.96
C THR A 190 22.02 4.49 5.69
N PRO A 191 21.13 3.49 5.72
CA PRO A 191 20.28 3.18 4.58
C PRO A 191 19.38 4.39 4.27
N SER A 192 19.27 4.73 2.99
CA SER A 192 18.37 5.78 2.51
C SER A 192 16.94 5.48 2.96
N ARG A 193 16.30 6.47 3.58
CA ARG A 193 14.93 6.36 4.07
C ARG A 193 13.99 7.10 3.13
N LEU A 194 12.91 6.43 2.75
CA LEU A 194 11.83 7.07 2.02
C LEU A 194 10.96 7.90 2.97
N SER A 195 10.76 9.16 2.61
CA SER A 195 9.82 10.07 3.25
C SER A 195 8.73 10.47 2.26
N LEU A 196 7.52 10.70 2.76
CA LEU A 196 6.45 11.27 1.94
C LEU A 196 6.31 12.76 2.26
N TYR A 197 6.10 13.54 1.22
CA TYR A 197 5.82 14.96 1.28
C TYR A 197 4.44 15.23 0.70
N CYS A 198 3.72 16.20 1.26
CA CYS A 198 2.48 16.74 0.73
C CYS A 198 2.68 18.25 0.55
N ASP A 199 2.63 18.73 -0.69
CA ASP A 199 2.93 20.11 -1.06
C ASP A 199 4.24 20.65 -0.45
N GLY A 200 5.29 19.81 -0.45
CA GLY A 200 6.61 20.16 0.10
C GLY A 200 6.74 20.04 1.62
N ILE A 201 5.69 19.66 2.35
CA ILE A 201 5.74 19.40 3.79
C ILE A 201 5.87 17.90 4.05
N ARG A 202 6.86 17.49 4.84
CA ARG A 202 7.05 16.08 5.19
C ARG A 202 5.89 15.57 6.06
N VAL A 203 5.28 14.47 5.64
CA VAL A 203 4.15 13.83 6.31
C VAL A 203 4.40 12.39 6.76
N ALA A 204 5.44 11.72 6.23
CA ALA A 204 5.89 10.38 6.64
C ALA A 204 7.42 10.23 6.51
#